data_AF-A0A538FKI5-F1
#
_entry.id   AF-A0A538FKI5-F1
#
_cell.length_a   1.000
_cell.length_b   1.000
_cell.length_c   1.000
_cell.angle_alpha   90.00
_cell.angle_beta   90.00
_cell.angle_gamma   90.00
#
_symmetry.space_group_name_H-M   'P 1'
#
loop_
_entity.id
_entity.type
_entity.pdbx_description
1 polymer ?
#
loop_
_entity_poly.entity_id
_entity_poly.type
_entity_poly.pdbx_seq_one_letter_code
_entity_poly.pdbx_strand_id
1 'polypeptide(L)'
;MTACPGRTRATRTSRGRDTPTAGTTRRARTSCSGPVTGCSFRAREGRAPAAWRSTHPASRSKNPTASTCSTTTGPASDGTTSSSPTRPRASPPAEAGGPMTGSRREDQGDLAAGDFSSWVIGMQGAIRGEHGAEVPCDGCTACCTSSQFIHIGPDETDALSHIPAELVFPAPRLPRGHVVLGYDERGHCPMLIDGRCSIYEHRPRTCRTYDCRIFPATAVEVDDGRKAQIARQARRWSFALPTQADRDRQHAVRAAVRFLGRRKTVESDGGAALSPPQLAVRAIEIHDAFLGSGEKADRAPLVAHQRRR
;
A
#
# COMPACT_ATOMS: atom_id res chain seq x y z
N MET A 1 12.19 79.51 -21.63
CA MET A 1 12.82 79.93 -22.89
C MET A 1 14.05 79.03 -23.08
N THR A 2 14.26 78.19 -24.09
CA THR A 2 13.61 77.97 -25.39
C THR A 2 14.14 76.62 -25.95
N ALA A 3 13.23 75.79 -26.45
CA ALA A 3 13.29 74.87 -27.60
C ALA A 3 14.39 73.77 -27.81
N CYS A 4 13.89 72.54 -28.06
CA CYS A 4 14.32 71.54 -29.07
C CYS A 4 14.63 72.16 -30.47
N PRO A 5 15.25 71.48 -31.49
CA PRO A 5 15.00 70.07 -31.90
C PRO A 5 16.14 69.33 -32.65
N GLY A 6 15.87 68.08 -33.08
CA GLY A 6 16.68 67.39 -34.10
C GLY A 6 16.20 65.98 -34.45
N ARG A 7 15.35 65.88 -35.48
CA ARG A 7 14.78 64.64 -36.06
C ARG A 7 15.58 64.26 -37.32
N THR A 8 15.87 62.98 -37.55
CA THR A 8 16.27 62.48 -38.89
C THR A 8 15.59 61.16 -39.25
N ARG A 9 15.09 61.15 -40.49
CA ARG A 9 14.37 60.09 -41.24
C ARG A 9 15.36 58.99 -41.71
N ALA A 10 15.01 57.72 -41.58
CA ALA A 10 14.44 56.81 -42.59
C ALA A 10 15.38 56.36 -43.73
N THR A 11 15.59 55.04 -43.82
CA THR A 11 15.78 54.34 -45.10
C THR A 11 15.18 52.93 -45.02
N ARG A 12 14.40 52.64 -46.05
CA ARG A 12 13.66 51.41 -46.35
C ARG A 12 14.45 50.69 -47.44
N THR A 13 14.77 49.42 -47.25
CA THR A 13 15.25 48.54 -48.33
C THR A 13 14.42 47.27 -48.35
N SER A 14 13.85 47.05 -49.53
CA SER A 14 13.07 45.91 -49.99
C SER A 14 13.95 44.85 -50.67
N ARG A 15 13.38 43.64 -50.82
CA ARG A 15 13.77 42.44 -51.62
C ARG A 15 14.11 41.27 -50.67
N GLY A 16 13.56 40.06 -50.77
CA GLY A 16 12.64 39.45 -51.72
C GLY A 16 13.05 37.98 -51.91
N ARG A 17 12.08 37.04 -51.82
CA ARG A 17 12.10 35.63 -52.29
C ARG A 17 13.12 34.70 -51.57
N ASP A 18 12.90 33.42 -51.26
CA ASP A 18 12.07 32.34 -51.83
C ASP A 18 11.64 31.31 -50.75
N THR A 19 10.53 30.62 -51.01
CA THR A 19 10.06 29.36 -50.39
C THR A 19 11.04 28.20 -50.60
N PRO A 20 11.05 27.20 -49.69
CA PRO A 20 10.60 25.88 -50.14
C PRO A 20 9.69 25.13 -49.16
N THR A 21 8.91 24.25 -49.77
CA THR A 21 7.89 23.34 -49.25
C THR A 21 8.48 22.12 -48.53
N ALA A 22 7.96 21.81 -47.33
CA ALA A 22 7.93 20.48 -46.71
C ALA A 22 6.77 20.51 -45.70
N GLY A 23 5.75 19.67 -45.71
CA GLY A 23 5.78 18.22 -45.89
C GLY A 23 5.68 17.57 -44.50
N THR A 24 4.57 17.80 -43.77
CA THR A 24 4.41 17.24 -42.41
C THR A 24 3.17 16.36 -42.31
N THR A 25 3.46 15.15 -41.83
CA THR A 25 2.63 13.96 -41.74
C THR A 25 1.48 14.10 -40.74
N ARG A 26 0.32 13.61 -41.16
CA ARG A 26 -0.92 13.50 -40.39
C ARG A 26 -0.79 12.36 -39.38
N ARG A 27 -0.49 12.66 -38.11
CA ARG A 27 -0.65 11.69 -37.00
C ARG A 27 -2.10 11.67 -36.53
N ALA A 28 -2.79 10.57 -36.78
CA ALA A 28 -4.05 10.24 -36.15
C ALA A 28 -3.81 9.98 -34.65
N ARG A 29 -4.38 10.81 -33.78
CA ARG A 29 -4.49 10.53 -32.34
C ARG A 29 -5.86 9.91 -32.09
N THR A 30 -5.88 8.63 -31.72
CA THR A 30 -7.08 7.96 -31.23
C THR A 30 -7.25 8.35 -29.76
N SER A 31 -8.16 9.28 -29.51
CA SER A 31 -8.61 9.69 -28.18
C SER A 31 -9.71 8.73 -27.73
N CYS A 32 -9.40 7.83 -26.80
CA CYS A 32 -10.39 7.01 -26.10
C CYS A 32 -10.63 7.57 -24.69
N SER A 33 -11.51 8.56 -24.61
CA SER A 33 -12.08 9.04 -23.35
C SER A 33 -13.57 8.73 -23.37
N GLY A 34 -13.99 7.70 -22.64
CA GLY A 34 -15.39 7.31 -22.47
C GLY A 34 -15.69 7.00 -21.00
N PRO A 35 -16.84 7.44 -20.45
CA PRO A 35 -17.15 7.34 -19.02
C PRO A 35 -17.68 5.95 -18.66
N VAL A 36 -17.22 5.41 -17.52
CA VAL A 36 -17.79 4.19 -16.93
C VAL A 36 -18.95 4.60 -16.02
N THR A 37 -20.16 4.61 -16.59
CA THR A 37 -21.41 4.74 -15.83
C THR A 37 -21.76 3.40 -15.19
N GLY A 38 -22.13 3.45 -13.90
CA GLY A 38 -22.45 2.29 -13.09
C GLY A 38 -23.70 1.54 -13.55
N CYS A 39 -23.68 0.23 -13.31
CA CYS A 39 -24.84 -0.64 -13.38
C CYS A 39 -24.91 -1.43 -12.06
N SER A 40 -25.92 -1.11 -11.27
CA SER A 40 -26.32 -1.81 -10.05
C SER A 40 -27.02 -3.11 -10.44
N PHE A 41 -26.65 -4.25 -9.84
CA PHE A 41 -27.61 -5.36 -9.70
C PHE A 41 -27.29 -6.34 -8.57
N ARG A 42 -28.38 -6.94 -8.08
CA ARG A 42 -28.59 -7.70 -6.85
C ARG A 42 -27.70 -8.94 -6.71
N ALA A 43 -27.17 -9.14 -5.50
CA ALA A 43 -26.53 -10.38 -5.09
C ALA A 43 -27.56 -11.51 -4.98
N ARG A 44 -27.41 -12.56 -5.78
CA ARG A 44 -27.90 -13.89 -5.43
C ARG A 44 -26.77 -14.62 -4.70
N GLU A 45 -27.08 -15.14 -3.52
CA GLU A 45 -26.19 -15.96 -2.71
C GLU A 45 -25.83 -17.25 -3.48
N GLY A 46 -24.64 -17.24 -4.08
CA GLY A 46 -24.02 -18.40 -4.71
C GLY A 46 -22.85 -18.88 -3.86
N ARG A 47 -23.00 -20.08 -3.31
CA ARG A 47 -22.01 -20.86 -2.55
C ARG A 47 -20.62 -20.81 -3.20
N ALA A 48 -19.58 -20.47 -2.43
CA ALA A 48 -18.18 -20.45 -2.89
C ALA A 48 -17.74 -21.85 -3.40
N PRO A 49 -17.03 -21.94 -4.54
CA PRO A 49 -16.57 -23.22 -5.06
C PRO A 49 -15.41 -23.78 -4.21
N ALA A 50 -15.51 -25.07 -3.87
CA ALA A 50 -14.64 -25.82 -2.97
C ALA A 50 -13.21 -26.12 -3.51
N ALA A 51 -12.70 -25.35 -4.46
CA ALA A 51 -11.46 -25.67 -5.20
C ALA A 51 -10.22 -24.90 -4.70
N TRP A 52 -10.17 -24.50 -3.44
CA TRP A 52 -8.99 -23.86 -2.80
C TRP A 52 -8.07 -24.88 -2.09
N ARG A 53 -7.96 -26.10 -2.63
CA ARG A 53 -6.95 -27.08 -2.20
C ARG A 53 -6.10 -27.45 -3.39
N SER A 54 -4.95 -26.79 -3.52
CA SER A 54 -3.89 -27.26 -4.41
C SER A 54 -3.02 -28.23 -3.64
N THR A 55 -3.14 -29.51 -3.97
CA THR A 55 -2.14 -30.53 -3.66
C THR A 55 -0.88 -30.24 -4.47
N HIS A 56 0.22 -29.88 -3.80
CA HIS A 56 1.55 -29.99 -4.38
C HIS A 56 2.40 -31.02 -3.63
N PRO A 57 3.22 -31.81 -4.34
CA PRO A 57 4.03 -32.87 -3.76
C PRO A 57 5.27 -32.29 -3.07
N ALA A 58 5.62 -32.90 -1.93
CA ALA A 58 6.82 -32.59 -1.17
C ALA A 58 8.09 -32.71 -2.05
N SER A 59 8.87 -31.62 -2.10
CA SER A 59 10.22 -31.65 -2.66
C SER A 59 11.12 -32.47 -1.73
N ARG A 60 11.48 -33.65 -2.21
CA ARG A 60 12.36 -34.61 -1.54
C ARG A 60 13.80 -34.11 -1.64
N SER A 61 14.30 -33.50 -0.57
CA SER A 61 15.73 -33.22 -0.39
C SER A 61 16.50 -34.55 -0.37
N LYS A 62 17.40 -34.75 -1.34
CA LYS A 62 18.34 -35.87 -1.37
C LYS A 62 19.66 -35.39 -0.79
N ASN A 63 19.95 -35.81 0.43
CA ASN A 63 21.29 -36.11 0.91
C ASN A 63 21.18 -37.30 1.85
N PRO A 64 22.04 -38.32 1.68
CA PRO A 64 22.72 -38.79 2.87
C PRO A 64 24.21 -39.01 2.62
N THR A 65 25.01 -38.31 3.43
CA THR A 65 26.31 -38.77 3.88
C THR A 65 26.13 -39.99 4.77
N ALA A 66 27.08 -40.92 4.64
CA ALA A 66 27.18 -42.15 5.40
C ALA A 66 27.25 -41.89 6.92
N SER A 67 26.55 -42.72 7.69
CA SER A 67 27.05 -43.14 9.00
C SER A 67 26.38 -44.44 9.43
N THR A 68 27.20 -45.50 9.44
CA THR A 68 26.97 -46.77 10.11
C THR A 68 26.91 -46.60 11.62
N CYS A 69 25.97 -47.26 12.29
CA CYS A 69 26.20 -48.17 13.43
C CYS A 69 24.87 -48.63 14.06
N SER A 70 24.83 -49.92 14.38
CA SER A 70 23.71 -50.72 14.88
C SER A 70 23.47 -50.59 16.38
N THR A 71 22.39 -51.27 16.84
CA THR A 71 22.05 -51.70 18.23
C THR A 71 21.41 -50.59 19.10
N THR A 72 20.32 -50.77 19.85
CA THR A 72 19.82 -51.91 20.63
C THR A 72 18.32 -51.77 20.94
N THR A 73 17.69 -52.93 21.15
CA THR A 73 16.36 -53.26 21.67
C THR A 73 15.87 -52.43 22.86
N GLY A 74 14.55 -52.20 22.89
CA GLY A 74 13.83 -51.51 23.96
C GLY A 74 13.68 -52.27 25.28
N PRO A 75 12.94 -51.68 26.25
CA PRO A 75 13.12 -51.88 27.68
C PRO A 75 12.06 -52.81 28.30
N ALA A 76 12.41 -53.40 29.45
CA ALA A 76 11.46 -53.85 30.46
C ALA A 76 12.18 -53.92 31.81
N SER A 77 11.63 -53.26 32.84
CA SER A 77 11.24 -53.86 34.12
C SER A 77 11.06 -52.80 35.21
N ASP A 78 9.91 -52.93 35.88
CA ASP A 78 9.47 -52.22 37.07
C ASP A 78 10.37 -52.44 38.30
N GLY A 79 10.28 -51.53 39.28
CA GLY A 79 10.99 -51.69 40.55
C GLY A 79 10.67 -50.61 41.58
N THR A 80 9.51 -50.74 42.22
CA THR A 80 9.07 -50.10 43.47
C THR A 80 10.13 -50.15 44.58
N THR A 81 10.30 -49.10 45.39
CA THR A 81 10.16 -49.14 46.87
C THR A 81 10.40 -47.79 47.56
N SER A 82 9.57 -47.61 48.58
CA SER A 82 9.51 -46.56 49.61
C SER A 82 10.78 -46.48 50.48
N SER A 83 11.12 -45.27 50.95
CA SER A 83 11.40 -44.95 52.38
C SER A 83 11.94 -43.51 52.55
N SER A 84 11.16 -42.67 53.25
CA SER A 84 11.66 -41.54 54.08
C SER A 84 12.32 -42.09 55.36
N PRO A 85 12.99 -41.34 56.28
CA PRO A 85 13.08 -39.87 56.44
C PRO A 85 14.51 -39.34 56.81
N THR A 86 14.63 -38.04 57.09
CA THR A 86 15.43 -37.39 58.18
C THR A 86 16.08 -36.06 57.74
N ARG A 87 15.49 -34.93 58.18
CA ARG A 87 16.13 -33.61 58.41
C ARG A 87 17.01 -33.70 59.68
N PRO A 88 17.96 -32.80 60.02
CA PRO A 88 18.16 -31.43 59.52
C PRO A 88 19.64 -30.96 59.37
N ARG A 89 19.90 -29.88 58.61
CA ARG A 89 20.86 -28.85 59.04
C ARG A 89 20.72 -27.53 58.28
N ALA A 90 21.14 -26.48 58.96
CA ALA A 90 20.82 -25.08 58.81
C ALA A 90 21.50 -24.35 57.62
N SER A 91 20.95 -23.18 57.35
CA SER A 91 21.16 -22.19 56.27
C SER A 91 22.61 -21.77 55.97
N PRO A 92 22.81 -21.14 54.80
CA PRO A 92 23.05 -19.69 54.79
C PRO A 92 22.05 -18.92 53.88
N PRO A 93 21.90 -17.60 54.07
CA PRO A 93 20.93 -16.80 53.33
C PRO A 93 21.36 -16.62 51.88
N ALA A 94 20.50 -17.01 50.94
CA ALA A 94 20.65 -16.64 49.54
C ALA A 94 20.25 -15.17 49.39
N GLU A 95 21.22 -14.39 48.97
CA GLU A 95 21.13 -12.98 48.69
C GLU A 95 20.10 -12.67 47.59
N ALA A 96 19.40 -11.56 47.81
CA ALA A 96 18.88 -10.64 46.81
C ALA A 96 18.42 -11.27 45.47
N GLY A 97 17.13 -11.59 45.41
CA GLY A 97 16.39 -11.58 44.15
C GLY A 97 16.49 -10.19 43.52
N GLY A 98 17.48 -10.01 42.64
CA GLY A 98 17.61 -8.84 41.79
C GLY A 98 16.33 -8.64 40.99
N PRO A 99 15.91 -7.40 40.72
CA PRO A 99 14.71 -7.12 39.97
C PRO A 99 14.83 -7.83 38.63
N MET A 100 13.87 -8.71 38.35
CA MET A 100 13.64 -9.30 37.03
C MET A 100 13.84 -8.19 36.02
N THR A 101 14.91 -8.34 35.24
CA THR A 101 15.23 -7.58 34.04
C THR A 101 13.93 -7.18 33.40
N GLY A 102 13.63 -5.89 33.52
CA GLY A 102 12.42 -5.30 32.98
C GLY A 102 12.27 -5.84 31.57
N SER A 103 11.13 -6.48 31.34
CA SER A 103 10.65 -6.72 29.99
C SER A 103 10.83 -5.41 29.27
N ARG A 104 11.88 -5.34 28.43
CA ARG A 104 12.19 -4.21 27.60
C ARG A 104 10.94 -4.11 26.74
N ARG A 105 10.00 -3.23 27.13
CA ARG A 105 9.01 -2.71 26.20
C ARG A 105 9.87 -2.30 25.04
N GLU A 106 9.78 -3.05 23.94
CA GLU A 106 10.38 -2.64 22.70
C GLU A 106 9.92 -1.20 22.54
N ASP A 107 10.90 -0.31 22.62
CA ASP A 107 10.77 1.09 22.30
C ASP A 107 10.45 1.10 20.81
N GLN A 108 9.19 0.79 20.49
CA GLN A 108 8.63 0.82 19.14
C GLN A 108 8.41 2.30 18.82
N GLY A 109 9.51 3.04 18.75
CA GLY A 109 9.51 4.48 18.52
C GLY A 109 8.78 4.84 17.25
N ASP A 110 8.24 6.05 17.26
CA ASP A 110 7.58 6.66 16.12
C ASP A 110 8.55 6.73 14.93
N LEU A 111 8.07 6.30 13.78
CA LEU A 111 8.77 6.38 12.50
C LEU A 111 8.45 7.72 11.85
N ALA A 112 9.48 8.46 11.42
CA ALA A 112 9.30 9.72 10.72
C ALA A 112 8.69 9.46 9.32
N ALA A 113 7.49 9.98 9.08
CA ALA A 113 6.81 9.88 7.79
C ALA A 113 7.24 10.97 6.78
N GLY A 114 7.96 11.99 7.27
CA GLY A 114 8.35 13.19 6.52
C GLY A 114 7.35 14.33 6.65
N ASP A 115 7.57 15.39 5.86
CA ASP A 115 6.67 16.55 5.80
C ASP A 115 5.36 16.18 5.10
N PHE A 116 4.23 16.52 5.73
CA PHE A 116 2.91 16.10 5.26
C PHE A 116 2.59 16.58 3.85
N SER A 117 2.83 17.85 3.51
CA SER A 117 2.49 18.37 2.19
C SER A 117 3.31 17.75 1.07
N SER A 118 4.61 17.60 1.29
CA SER A 118 5.52 16.94 0.36
C SER A 118 5.10 15.50 0.12
N TRP A 119 4.73 14.79 1.20
CA TRP A 119 4.21 13.42 1.11
C TRP A 119 2.88 13.35 0.34
N VAL A 120 1.91 14.24 0.58
CA VAL A 120 0.63 14.23 -0.15
C VAL A 120 0.85 14.42 -1.65
N ILE A 121 1.75 15.34 -2.05
CA ILE A 121 2.09 15.55 -3.46
C ILE A 121 2.68 14.27 -4.07
N GLY A 122 3.64 13.65 -3.38
CA GLY A 122 4.21 12.37 -3.81
C GLY A 122 3.16 11.26 -3.89
N MET A 123 2.26 11.17 -2.90
CA MET A 123 1.20 10.17 -2.89
C MET A 123 0.22 10.34 -4.04
N GLN A 124 -0.14 11.59 -4.40
CA GLN A 124 -0.96 11.87 -5.58
C GLN A 124 -0.25 11.46 -6.87
N GLY A 125 1.05 11.72 -6.99
CA GLY A 125 1.85 11.25 -8.14
C GLY A 125 1.86 9.73 -8.25
N ALA A 126 2.00 9.02 -7.12
CA ALA A 126 1.93 7.56 -7.09
C ALA A 126 0.54 7.01 -7.48
N ILE A 127 -0.54 7.64 -7.00
CA ILE A 127 -1.92 7.28 -7.38
C ILE A 127 -2.15 7.47 -8.89
N ARG A 128 -1.61 8.54 -9.48
CA ARG A 128 -1.68 8.81 -10.92
C ARG A 128 -0.74 7.92 -11.75
N GLY A 129 0.12 7.12 -11.12
CA GLY A 129 1.09 6.24 -11.79
C GLY A 129 2.30 6.99 -12.35
N GLU A 130 2.59 8.20 -11.87
CA GLU A 130 3.73 9.01 -12.30
C GLU A 130 5.05 8.43 -11.75
N HIS A 131 5.01 7.84 -10.55
CA HIS A 131 6.14 7.18 -9.90
C HIS A 131 5.64 6.16 -8.85
N GLY A 132 6.56 5.41 -8.24
CA GLY A 132 6.24 4.56 -7.08
C GLY A 132 6.11 5.37 -5.78
N ALA A 133 5.49 4.77 -4.77
CA ALA A 133 5.57 5.24 -3.40
C ALA A 133 6.91 4.79 -2.79
N GLU A 134 7.72 5.74 -2.36
CA GLU A 134 8.95 5.47 -1.62
C GLU A 134 8.65 5.41 -0.13
N VAL A 135 8.39 4.20 0.38
CA VAL A 135 8.14 3.95 1.79
C VAL A 135 9.42 3.43 2.42
N PRO A 136 10.02 4.13 3.41
CA PRO A 136 11.23 3.68 4.09
C PRO A 136 10.88 2.59 5.10
N CYS A 137 10.39 1.46 4.61
CA CYS A 137 9.82 0.41 5.45
C CYS A 137 10.90 -0.48 6.09
N ASP A 138 12.18 -0.31 5.73
CA ASP A 138 13.36 -0.97 6.32
C ASP A 138 13.22 -2.49 6.48
N GLY A 139 12.73 -3.16 5.43
CA GLY A 139 12.52 -4.61 5.43
C GLY A 139 11.19 -5.06 6.04
N CYS A 140 10.28 -4.16 6.36
CA CYS A 140 8.94 -4.51 6.81
C CYS A 140 8.18 -5.34 5.77
N THR A 141 7.63 -6.46 6.22
CA THR A 141 6.87 -7.41 5.40
C THR A 141 5.35 -7.33 5.62
N ALA A 142 4.86 -6.31 6.33
CA ALA A 142 3.47 -6.24 6.78
C ALA A 142 2.45 -6.35 5.63
N CYS A 143 2.69 -5.68 4.50
CA CYS A 143 1.80 -5.81 3.34
C CYS A 143 1.90 -7.18 2.67
N CYS A 144 3.07 -7.82 2.71
CA CYS A 144 3.30 -9.15 2.16
C CYS A 144 2.62 -10.26 2.98
N THR A 145 2.39 -10.06 4.27
CA THR A 145 1.76 -11.05 5.17
C THR A 145 0.27 -10.78 5.43
N SER A 146 -0.29 -9.73 4.85
CA SER A 146 -1.66 -9.25 5.13
C SER A 146 -2.67 -9.52 4.01
N SER A 147 -2.47 -10.59 3.22
CA SER A 147 -3.38 -11.00 2.15
C SER A 147 -3.86 -9.83 1.27
N GLN A 148 -2.95 -8.93 0.87
CA GLN A 148 -3.28 -7.75 0.06
C GLN A 148 -3.61 -8.13 -1.37
N PHE A 149 -4.71 -7.63 -1.93
CA PHE A 149 -5.10 -7.98 -3.31
C PHE A 149 -4.15 -7.30 -4.30
N ILE A 150 -3.25 -8.08 -4.88
CA ILE A 150 -2.23 -7.58 -5.81
C ILE A 150 -2.78 -7.76 -7.22
N HIS A 151 -3.39 -6.70 -7.73
CA HIS A 151 -3.80 -6.60 -9.12
C HIS A 151 -2.59 -6.30 -10.01
N ILE A 152 -2.58 -6.90 -11.20
CA ILE A 152 -1.52 -6.71 -12.19
C ILE A 152 -2.18 -6.44 -13.54
N GLY A 153 -1.83 -5.30 -14.14
CA GLY A 153 -2.26 -4.92 -15.48
C GLY A 153 -1.57 -5.75 -16.57
N PRO A 154 -2.22 -5.94 -17.74
CA PRO A 154 -1.59 -6.64 -18.87
C PRO A 154 -0.37 -5.91 -19.44
N ASP A 155 -0.23 -4.61 -19.15
CA ASP A 155 0.90 -3.77 -19.55
C ASP A 155 2.12 -3.91 -18.64
N GLU A 156 1.99 -4.58 -17.48
CA GLU A 156 3.06 -4.76 -16.50
C GLU A 156 3.93 -5.98 -16.84
N THR A 157 4.43 -6.02 -18.08
CA THR A 157 5.16 -7.17 -18.65
C THR A 157 6.41 -7.55 -17.86
N ASP A 158 7.11 -6.57 -17.29
CA ASP A 158 8.26 -6.79 -16.40
C ASP A 158 7.84 -7.52 -15.12
N ALA A 159 6.80 -7.06 -14.42
CA ALA A 159 6.34 -7.76 -13.23
C ALA A 159 5.87 -9.19 -13.55
N LEU A 160 5.16 -9.36 -14.67
CA LEU A 160 4.64 -10.65 -15.11
C LEU A 160 5.73 -11.65 -15.51
N SER A 161 6.88 -11.21 -16.03
CA SER A 161 7.98 -12.13 -16.40
C SER A 161 8.68 -12.72 -15.17
N HIS A 162 8.55 -12.08 -14.01
CA HIS A 162 9.16 -12.51 -12.75
C HIS A 162 8.21 -13.28 -11.83
N ILE A 163 6.93 -13.39 -12.18
CA ILE A 163 5.91 -14.10 -11.40
C ILE A 163 5.58 -15.42 -12.08
N PRO A 164 5.70 -16.58 -11.40
CA PRO A 164 5.27 -17.86 -11.93
C PRO A 164 3.80 -17.84 -12.37
N ALA A 165 3.53 -18.33 -13.59
CA ALA A 165 2.21 -18.25 -14.21
C ALA A 165 1.12 -18.99 -13.42
N GLU A 166 1.49 -20.01 -12.67
CA GLU A 166 0.63 -20.79 -11.78
C GLU A 166 0.13 -20.01 -10.55
N LEU A 167 0.77 -18.86 -10.23
CA LEU A 167 0.40 -18.03 -9.09
C LEU A 167 -0.54 -16.87 -9.46
N VAL A 168 -0.76 -16.64 -10.76
CA VAL A 168 -1.64 -15.57 -11.26
C VAL A 168 -2.95 -16.10 -11.78
N PHE A 169 -4.04 -15.42 -11.43
CA PHE A 169 -5.40 -15.81 -11.79
C PHE A 169 -6.10 -14.66 -12.51
N PRO A 170 -7.06 -14.92 -13.42
CA PRO A 170 -7.84 -13.86 -14.05
C PRO A 170 -8.50 -12.94 -13.00
N ALA A 171 -8.32 -11.64 -13.15
CA ALA A 171 -8.89 -10.67 -12.23
C ALA A 171 -10.43 -10.62 -12.42
N PRO A 172 -11.24 -10.90 -11.36
CA PRO A 172 -12.69 -10.90 -11.50
C PRO A 172 -13.22 -9.54 -11.94
N ARG A 173 -14.14 -9.55 -12.92
CA ARG A 173 -14.84 -8.35 -13.42
C ARG A 173 -13.94 -7.31 -14.13
N LEU A 174 -12.71 -7.68 -14.51
CA LEU A 174 -11.84 -6.85 -15.34
C LEU A 174 -11.66 -7.43 -16.75
N PRO A 175 -11.28 -6.61 -17.73
CA PRO A 175 -10.99 -7.08 -19.08
C PRO A 175 -9.92 -8.18 -19.11
N ARG A 176 -9.92 -8.96 -20.19
CA ARG A 176 -8.93 -10.01 -20.42
C ARG A 176 -7.51 -9.44 -20.30
N GLY A 177 -6.62 -10.23 -19.68
CA GLY A 177 -5.21 -9.88 -19.47
C GLY A 177 -4.92 -9.23 -18.12
N HIS A 178 -5.94 -8.70 -17.44
CA HIS A 178 -5.79 -8.36 -16.02
C HIS A 178 -5.75 -9.62 -15.17
N VAL A 179 -4.75 -9.70 -14.30
CA VAL A 179 -4.57 -10.83 -13.39
C VAL A 179 -4.43 -10.36 -11.96
N VAL A 180 -4.54 -11.30 -11.03
CA VAL A 180 -4.35 -11.10 -9.60
C VAL A 180 -3.39 -12.16 -9.11
N LEU A 181 -2.43 -11.75 -8.29
CA LEU A 181 -1.53 -12.67 -7.61
C LEU A 181 -2.26 -13.27 -6.41
N GLY A 182 -2.27 -14.60 -6.33
CA GLY A 182 -2.85 -15.34 -5.21
C GLY A 182 -2.09 -15.18 -3.90
N TYR A 183 -2.51 -15.92 -2.87
CA TYR A 183 -1.79 -16.07 -1.62
C TYR A 183 -1.41 -17.53 -1.39
N ASP A 184 -0.42 -17.74 -0.52
CA ASP A 184 -0.15 -19.07 0.03
C ASP A 184 -1.22 -19.49 1.06
N GLU A 185 -1.06 -20.69 1.61
CA GLU A 185 -1.98 -21.28 2.60
C GLU A 185 -2.07 -20.45 3.90
N ARG A 186 -1.08 -19.60 4.17
CA ARG A 186 -1.02 -18.72 5.34
C ARG A 186 -1.61 -17.34 5.04
N GLY A 187 -2.02 -17.08 3.80
CA GLY A 187 -2.50 -15.78 3.36
C GLY A 187 -1.38 -14.78 3.07
N HIS A 188 -0.14 -15.24 2.89
CA HIS A 188 1.00 -14.40 2.52
C HIS A 188 1.15 -14.32 1.00
N CYS A 189 1.86 -13.29 0.55
CA CYS A 189 2.33 -13.16 -0.82
C CYS A 189 3.30 -14.31 -1.12
N PRO A 190 3.08 -15.10 -2.19
CA PRO A 190 3.97 -16.20 -2.54
C PRO A 190 5.36 -15.74 -2.99
N MET A 191 5.54 -14.44 -3.27
CA MET A 191 6.84 -13.84 -3.58
C MET A 191 7.61 -13.43 -2.31
N LEU A 192 7.07 -13.67 -1.11
CA LEU A 192 7.77 -13.46 0.15
C LEU A 192 8.58 -14.72 0.49
N ILE A 193 9.87 -14.74 0.13
CA ILE A 193 10.78 -15.86 0.35
C ILE A 193 11.82 -15.43 1.39
N ASP A 194 11.98 -16.23 2.45
CA ASP A 194 12.92 -15.96 3.55
C ASP A 194 12.80 -14.55 4.15
N GLY A 195 11.55 -14.06 4.28
CA GLY A 195 11.24 -12.74 4.83
C GLY A 195 11.56 -11.57 3.89
N ARG A 196 11.86 -11.82 2.61
CA ARG A 196 12.16 -10.79 1.61
C ARG A 196 11.33 -10.98 0.35
N CYS A 197 11.01 -9.89 -0.34
CA CYS A 197 10.33 -9.97 -1.62
C CYS A 197 11.32 -10.42 -2.69
N SER A 198 11.11 -11.60 -3.29
CA SER A 198 11.98 -12.15 -4.34
C SER A 198 11.94 -11.36 -5.65
N ILE A 199 10.93 -10.51 -5.84
CA ILE A 199 10.73 -9.65 -7.02
C ILE A 199 10.74 -8.17 -6.67
N TYR A 200 11.48 -7.75 -5.63
CA TYR A 200 11.41 -6.38 -5.10
C TYR A 200 11.58 -5.28 -6.17
N GLU A 201 12.53 -5.45 -7.08
CA GLU A 201 12.76 -4.51 -8.19
C GLU A 201 11.66 -4.57 -9.26
N HIS A 202 11.05 -5.74 -9.45
CA HIS A 202 10.02 -6.03 -10.46
C HIS A 202 8.60 -6.03 -9.87
N ARG A 203 8.41 -5.38 -8.73
CA ARG A 203 7.12 -5.39 -8.02
C ARG A 203 6.00 -4.86 -8.92
N PRO A 204 4.82 -5.49 -8.90
CA PRO A 204 3.63 -4.93 -9.55
C PRO A 204 3.32 -3.51 -9.08
N ARG A 205 2.64 -2.74 -9.92
CA ARG A 205 2.19 -1.37 -9.66
C ARG A 205 1.44 -1.28 -8.35
N THR A 206 0.52 -2.20 -8.06
CA THR A 206 -0.19 -2.23 -6.76
C THR A 206 0.76 -2.29 -5.57
N CYS A 207 1.86 -3.03 -5.65
CA CYS A 207 2.87 -3.08 -4.58
C CYS A 207 3.73 -1.82 -4.55
N ARG A 208 4.10 -1.27 -5.72
CA ARG A 208 4.93 -0.06 -5.82
C ARG A 208 4.21 1.20 -5.38
N THR A 209 2.91 1.31 -5.56
CA THR A 209 2.11 2.49 -5.18
C THR A 209 1.50 2.38 -3.79
N TYR A 210 1.67 1.23 -3.11
CA TYR A 210 1.12 1.02 -1.78
C TYR A 210 1.93 1.76 -0.72
N ASP A 211 1.31 2.74 -0.06
CA ASP A 211 1.88 3.48 1.06
C ASP A 211 1.02 3.38 2.32
N CYS A 212 1.47 2.59 3.30
CA CYS A 212 0.73 2.42 4.55
C CYS A 212 0.69 3.68 5.44
N ARG A 213 1.50 4.72 5.15
CA ARG A 213 1.39 6.03 5.82
C ARG A 213 0.07 6.74 5.51
N ILE A 214 -0.66 6.29 4.48
CA ILE A 214 -1.97 6.83 4.13
C ILE A 214 -2.98 6.73 5.29
N PHE A 215 -2.89 5.69 6.13
CA PHE A 215 -3.83 5.48 7.23
C PHE A 215 -3.72 6.55 8.34
N PRO A 216 -2.55 6.81 8.95
CA PRO A 216 -2.41 7.90 9.91
C PRO A 216 -2.60 9.28 9.27
N ALA A 217 -2.24 9.46 7.99
CA ALA A 217 -2.49 10.71 7.26
C ALA A 217 -3.99 11.04 7.19
N THR A 218 -4.80 10.04 6.89
CA THR A 218 -6.25 10.17 6.68
C THR A 218 -7.07 9.96 7.95
N ALA A 219 -6.45 9.47 9.03
CA ALA A 219 -7.14 8.99 10.23
C ALA A 219 -8.18 7.89 9.92
N VAL A 220 -7.90 7.06 8.91
CA VAL A 220 -8.72 5.89 8.58
C VAL A 220 -8.15 4.68 9.30
N GLU A 221 -8.97 4.06 10.13
CA GLU A 221 -8.60 2.84 10.85
C GLU A 221 -8.62 1.62 9.93
N VAL A 222 -7.61 0.77 10.13
CA VAL A 222 -7.52 -0.56 9.52
C VAL A 222 -7.67 -1.56 10.65
N ASP A 223 -8.90 -2.01 10.88
CA ASP A 223 -9.18 -3.06 11.85
C ASP A 223 -9.82 -4.25 11.15
N ASP A 224 -8.98 -4.97 10.42
CA ASP A 224 -9.29 -6.33 10.03
C ASP A 224 -8.16 -7.24 10.50
N GLY A 225 -8.50 -8.39 11.09
CA GLY A 225 -7.52 -9.26 11.75
C GLY A 225 -6.37 -9.70 10.84
N ARG A 226 -6.59 -9.75 9.51
CA ARG A 226 -5.54 -10.09 8.53
C ARG A 226 -4.59 -8.92 8.24
N LYS A 227 -5.06 -7.68 8.36
CA LYS A 227 -4.27 -6.44 8.22
C LYS A 227 -3.79 -5.88 9.54
N ALA A 228 -3.87 -6.63 10.64
CA ALA A 228 -3.36 -6.21 11.94
C ALA A 228 -1.86 -5.82 11.90
N GLN A 229 -1.06 -6.48 11.06
CA GLN A 229 0.36 -6.13 10.88
C GLN A 229 0.53 -4.77 10.19
N ILE A 230 -0.24 -4.52 9.12
CA ILE A 230 -0.30 -3.21 8.46
C ILE A 230 -0.75 -2.15 9.44
N ALA A 231 -1.80 -2.40 10.22
CA ALA A 231 -2.34 -1.44 11.17
C ALA A 231 -1.32 -1.08 12.26
N ARG A 232 -0.62 -2.08 12.82
CA ARG A 232 0.48 -1.84 13.77
C ARG A 232 1.59 -1.00 13.15
N GLN A 233 2.05 -1.36 11.95
CA GLN A 233 3.10 -0.60 11.28
C GLN A 233 2.65 0.82 10.95
N ALA A 234 1.42 0.97 10.46
CA ALA A 234 0.85 2.25 10.08
C ALA A 234 0.77 3.23 11.26
N ARG A 235 0.39 2.74 12.45
CA ARG A 235 0.30 3.54 13.69
C ARG A 235 1.63 4.14 14.15
N ARG A 236 2.75 3.57 13.72
CA ARG A 236 4.08 4.07 14.08
C ARG A 236 4.47 5.32 13.28
N TRP A 237 3.85 5.56 12.13
CA TRP A 237 4.23 6.70 11.30
C TRP A 237 3.71 8.03 11.85
N SER A 238 4.60 8.99 11.98
CA SER A 238 4.30 10.35 12.42
C SER A 238 4.76 11.37 11.38
N PHE A 239 3.84 12.24 10.95
CA PHE A 239 4.12 13.28 9.96
C PHE A 239 4.58 14.57 10.64
N ALA A 240 5.60 15.20 10.06
CA ALA A 240 5.96 16.56 10.41
C ALA A 240 4.95 17.55 9.80
N LEU A 241 4.58 18.56 10.58
CA LEU A 241 3.67 19.65 10.19
C LEU A 241 4.32 21.02 10.45
N PRO A 242 5.49 21.29 9.84
CA PRO A 242 6.28 22.49 10.14
C PRO A 242 5.55 23.79 9.76
N THR A 243 4.71 23.76 8.71
CA THR A 243 4.01 24.94 8.21
C THR A 243 2.51 24.92 8.52
N GLN A 244 1.87 26.10 8.45
CA GLN A 244 0.41 26.17 8.50
C GLN A 244 -0.23 25.45 7.31
N ALA A 245 0.39 25.49 6.13
CA ALA A 245 -0.09 24.79 4.95
C ALA A 245 -0.13 23.26 5.15
N ASP A 246 0.82 22.68 5.89
CA ASP A 246 0.79 21.25 6.25
C ASP A 246 -0.42 20.91 7.12
N ARG A 247 -0.69 21.74 8.14
CA ARG A 247 -1.83 21.58 9.04
C ARG A 247 -3.15 21.71 8.30
N ASP A 248 -3.27 22.73 7.45
CA ASP A 248 -4.48 22.98 6.64
C ASP A 248 -4.73 21.82 5.67
N ARG A 249 -3.68 21.29 5.03
CA ARG A 249 -3.77 20.15 4.12
C ARG A 249 -4.16 18.87 4.86
N GLN A 250 -3.58 18.59 6.03
CA GLN A 250 -3.98 17.44 6.84
C GLN A 250 -5.44 17.55 7.29
N HIS A 251 -5.86 18.74 7.72
CA HIS A 251 -7.25 19.00 8.06
C HIS A 251 -8.17 18.75 6.86
N ALA A 252 -7.81 19.22 5.66
CA ALA A 252 -8.57 19.02 4.43
C ALA A 252 -8.69 17.53 4.05
N VAL A 253 -7.60 16.76 4.15
CA VAL A 253 -7.62 15.29 3.92
C VAL A 253 -8.58 14.59 4.88
N ARG A 254 -8.52 14.92 6.17
CA ARG A 254 -9.40 14.32 7.19
C ARG A 254 -10.85 14.77 7.01
N ALA A 255 -11.10 16.01 6.58
CA ALA A 255 -12.42 16.50 6.22
C ALA A 255 -13.01 15.72 5.03
N ALA A 256 -12.20 15.42 4.01
CA ALA A 256 -12.60 14.59 2.88
C ALA A 256 -13.02 13.18 3.32
N VAL A 257 -12.29 12.56 4.26
CA VAL A 257 -12.69 11.26 4.85
C VAL A 257 -14.06 11.35 5.52
N ARG A 258 -14.29 12.36 6.38
CA ARG A 258 -15.58 12.55 7.06
C ARG A 258 -16.72 12.75 6.05
N PHE A 259 -16.49 13.53 5.01
CA PHE A 259 -17.46 13.75 3.94
C PHE A 259 -17.83 12.45 3.21
N LEU A 260 -16.83 11.65 2.81
CA LEU A 260 -17.04 10.37 2.14
C LEU A 260 -17.74 9.36 3.06
N GLY A 261 -17.41 9.36 4.35
CA GLY A 261 -18.06 8.52 5.37
C GLY A 261 -19.54 8.83 5.55
N ARG A 262 -19.95 10.11 5.54
CA ARG A 262 -21.37 10.51 5.66
C ARG A 262 -22.21 10.16 4.43
N ARG A 263 -21.65 10.18 3.23
CA ARG A 263 -22.38 9.75 2.02
C ARG A 263 -22.73 8.26 2.06
N LYS A 264 -21.84 7.43 2.60
CA LYS A 264 -22.09 6.01 2.83
C LYS A 264 -23.33 5.76 3.72
N THR A 265 -23.58 6.62 4.72
CA THR A 265 -24.76 6.49 5.60
C THR A 265 -26.07 6.92 4.94
N VAL A 266 -26.03 7.70 3.86
CA VAL A 266 -27.23 8.25 3.19
C VAL A 266 -27.62 7.44 1.94
N GLU A 267 -26.66 6.83 1.23
CA GLU A 267 -26.90 6.11 -0.04
C GLU A 267 -27.10 4.58 0.13
N SER A 268 -27.39 4.11 1.35
CA SER A 268 -27.56 2.68 1.63
C SER A 268 -28.92 2.16 1.14
N ASP A 269 -29.03 1.97 -0.19
CA ASP A 269 -29.99 1.06 -0.82
C ASP A 269 -29.37 0.27 -2.00
N GLY A 270 -28.04 0.07 -1.99
CA GLY A 270 -27.36 -0.85 -2.92
C GLY A 270 -25.90 -0.55 -3.30
N GLY A 271 -25.29 0.55 -2.83
CA GLY A 271 -23.88 0.86 -3.10
C GLY A 271 -22.93 0.13 -2.16
N ALA A 272 -22.00 -0.67 -2.68
CA ALA A 272 -20.96 -1.29 -1.86
C ALA A 272 -20.09 -0.21 -1.21
N ALA A 273 -19.94 -0.29 0.12
CA ALA A 273 -19.10 0.63 0.87
C ALA A 273 -17.64 0.60 0.38
N LEU A 274 -17.00 1.77 0.29
CA LEU A 274 -15.56 1.85 0.08
C LEU A 274 -14.85 1.11 1.22
N SER A 275 -13.90 0.25 0.85
CA SER A 275 -12.96 -0.32 1.82
C SER A 275 -12.08 0.77 2.43
N PRO A 276 -11.48 0.56 3.62
CA PRO A 276 -10.63 1.58 4.25
C PRO A 276 -9.50 2.13 3.35
N PRO A 277 -8.75 1.29 2.59
CA PRO A 277 -7.77 1.80 1.65
C PRO A 277 -8.38 2.66 0.53
N GLN A 278 -9.53 2.26 -0.02
CA GLN A 278 -10.23 3.03 -1.06
C GLN A 278 -10.74 4.37 -0.53
N LEU A 279 -11.28 4.39 0.70
CA LEU A 279 -11.70 5.61 1.37
C LEU A 279 -10.53 6.58 1.56
N ALA A 280 -9.39 6.07 2.04
CA ALA A 280 -8.18 6.84 2.26
C ALA A 280 -7.62 7.42 0.95
N VAL A 281 -7.48 6.60 -0.10
CA VAL A 281 -7.04 7.05 -1.44
C VAL A 281 -7.97 8.11 -1.98
N ARG A 282 -9.28 7.87 -1.93
CA ARG A 282 -10.27 8.82 -2.44
C ARG A 282 -10.24 10.15 -1.69
N ALA A 283 -9.98 10.14 -0.38
CA ALA A 283 -9.83 11.36 0.40
C ALA A 283 -8.61 12.19 -0.07
N ILE A 284 -7.47 11.54 -0.34
CA ILE A 284 -6.28 12.21 -0.90
C ILE A 284 -6.57 12.83 -2.27
N GLU A 285 -7.34 12.16 -3.14
CA GLU A 285 -7.67 12.69 -4.47
C GLU A 285 -8.53 13.96 -4.42
N ILE A 286 -9.44 14.08 -3.43
CA ILE A 286 -10.43 15.17 -3.40
C ILE A 286 -10.12 16.24 -2.35
N HIS A 287 -9.05 16.10 -1.57
CA HIS A 287 -8.78 16.98 -0.42
C HIS A 287 -8.63 18.46 -0.80
N ASP A 288 -8.17 18.77 -2.02
CA ASP A 288 -8.03 20.16 -2.49
C ASP A 288 -9.35 20.92 -2.43
N ALA A 289 -10.49 20.23 -2.63
CA ALA A 289 -11.81 20.84 -2.49
C ALA A 289 -12.12 21.28 -1.05
N PHE A 290 -11.36 20.83 -0.06
CA PHE A 290 -11.56 21.16 1.36
C PHE A 290 -10.55 22.17 1.90
N LEU A 291 -9.59 22.62 1.07
CA LEU A 291 -8.65 23.69 1.43
C LEU A 291 -9.41 25.02 1.62
N GLY A 292 -9.01 25.81 2.62
CA GLY A 292 -9.60 27.13 2.91
C GLY A 292 -11.01 27.11 3.52
N SER A 293 -11.60 25.93 3.76
CA SER A 293 -12.97 25.80 4.30
C SER A 293 -13.06 26.00 5.83
N GLY A 294 -11.92 26.14 6.52
CA GLY A 294 -11.85 26.17 7.99
C GLY A 294 -12.50 24.94 8.65
N GLU A 295 -12.79 25.00 9.95
CA GLU A 295 -13.57 23.96 10.66
C GLU A 295 -15.02 23.81 10.12
N LYS A 296 -15.50 24.76 9.30
CA LYS A 296 -16.83 24.69 8.67
C LYS A 296 -16.91 23.74 7.47
N ALA A 297 -15.90 22.89 7.27
CA ALA A 297 -15.77 21.91 6.18
C ALA A 297 -16.83 20.79 6.17
N ASP A 298 -17.86 20.85 7.01
CA ASP A 298 -18.92 19.85 7.02
C ASP A 298 -19.88 19.92 5.84
N ARG A 299 -19.96 21.07 5.17
CA ARG A 299 -20.54 21.18 3.82
C ARG A 299 -19.42 21.10 2.81
N ALA A 300 -19.46 20.09 1.93
CA ALA A 300 -18.64 20.13 0.74
C ALA A 300 -18.92 21.45 0.02
N PRO A 301 -17.90 22.24 -0.36
CA PRO A 301 -18.14 23.31 -1.31
C PRO A 301 -18.79 22.67 -2.54
N LEU A 302 -19.77 23.37 -3.11
CA LEU A 302 -20.31 23.02 -4.41
C LEU A 302 -19.14 23.04 -5.38
N VAL A 303 -18.50 21.89 -5.59
CA VAL A 303 -17.46 21.73 -6.60
C VAL A 303 -18.20 21.88 -7.91
N ALA A 304 -18.19 23.09 -8.46
CA ALA A 304 -18.53 23.32 -9.85
C ALA A 304 -17.60 22.39 -10.63
N HIS A 305 -18.18 21.32 -11.17
CA HIS A 305 -17.45 20.24 -11.81
C HIS A 305 -16.85 20.81 -13.10
N GLN A 306 -15.73 21.51 -13.01
CA GLN A 306 -14.93 21.89 -14.15
C GLN A 306 -14.36 20.58 -14.69
N ARG A 307 -15.06 20.03 -15.68
CA ARG A 307 -14.52 19.02 -16.58
C ARG A 307 -13.25 19.60 -17.19
N ARG A 308 -12.09 19.31 -16.59
CA ARG A 308 -10.79 19.51 -17.25
C ARG A 308 -10.79 18.56 -18.44
N ARG A 309 -10.84 19.17 -19.64
CA ARG A 309 -10.74 18.50 -20.94
C ARG A 309 -9.29 18.13 -21.22
#